data_AF-A0A9X0DAS3-F1
#
_entry.id   AF-A0A9X0DAS3-F1
#
_cell.length_a   1.000
_cell.length_b   1.000
_cell.length_c   1.000
_cell.angle_alpha   90.00
_cell.angle_beta   90.00
_cell.angle_gamma   90.00
#
_symmetry.space_group_name_H-M   'P 1'
#
loop_
_entity.id
_entity.type
_entity.pdbx_description
1 polymer ?
#
loop_
_entity_poly.entity_id
_entity_poly.type
_entity_poly.pdbx_seq_one_letter_code
_entity_poly.pdbx_strand_id
1 'polypeptide(L)'
;MKGNDWLRRFLYTLQYSFLDFSLPSYKKQDTPLLTRHGTAAFWSYYMTGTPNMLRIRGSQSSEETIGGIPKVVLDALTDYRASPLMADNLKGLPKTLLITCEFDVLKDDGLLYKSRLLDAAVKVTHFNYMTYHAFLTVQSSSLFVTEEFNQAVRDIVDYLKEL
;
A
#
# COMPACT_ATOMS: atom_id res chain seq x y z
N MET A 1 7.93 15.51 20.67
CA MET A 1 8.06 14.23 19.93
C MET A 1 9.01 13.33 20.71
N LYS A 2 8.58 12.14 21.17
CA LYS A 2 9.38 11.26 22.04
C LYS A 2 9.69 9.92 21.37
N GLY A 3 10.99 9.63 21.27
CA GLY A 3 11.77 8.41 21.02
C GLY A 3 11.20 7.05 20.59
N ASN A 4 9.92 6.71 20.81
CA ASN A 4 9.46 5.30 20.72
C ASN A 4 8.33 5.07 19.69
N ASP A 5 8.00 6.08 18.89
CA ASP A 5 6.86 6.03 17.96
C ASP A 5 7.13 5.22 16.67
N TRP A 6 8.40 4.97 16.35
CA TRP A 6 8.80 4.25 15.13
C TRP A 6 8.55 2.74 15.22
N LEU A 7 8.75 2.14 16.40
CA LEU A 7 8.46 0.72 16.64
C LEU A 7 6.96 0.43 16.62
N ARG A 8 6.14 1.37 17.10
CA ARG A 8 4.68 1.31 16.90
C ARG A 8 4.34 1.40 15.41
N ARG A 9 4.93 2.32 14.66
CA ARG A 9 4.72 2.40 13.20
C ARG A 9 5.12 1.10 12.47
N PHE A 10 6.19 0.42 12.86
CA PHE A 10 6.61 -0.82 12.21
C PHE A 10 5.64 -2.00 12.42
N LEU A 11 5.05 -2.12 13.62
CA LEU A 11 4.05 -3.17 13.90
C LEU A 11 2.65 -2.83 13.36
N TYR A 12 2.31 -1.54 13.25
CA TYR A 12 1.03 -1.10 12.67
C TYR A 12 1.03 -1.01 11.13
N THR A 13 2.19 -1.04 10.46
CA THR A 13 2.31 -0.82 9.00
C THR A 13 1.96 -2.03 8.14
N LEU A 14 1.79 -3.23 8.71
CA LEU A 14 1.73 -4.45 7.91
C LEU A 14 0.44 -5.26 7.97
N GLN A 15 -0.54 -4.87 8.79
CA GLN A 15 -1.72 -5.73 8.97
C GLN A 15 -3.07 -5.03 9.03
N TYR A 16 -3.14 -3.75 9.43
CA TYR A 16 -4.41 -3.02 9.56
C TYR A 16 -4.32 -1.54 9.22
N SER A 17 -3.20 -1.06 8.67
CA SER A 17 -3.02 0.36 8.34
C SER A 17 -4.03 0.81 7.29
N PHE A 18 -4.41 -0.09 6.39
CA PHE A 18 -5.46 0.16 5.40
C PHE A 18 -6.87 0.27 6.02
N LEU A 19 -7.08 -0.25 7.25
CA LEU A 19 -8.32 -0.11 8.03
C LEU A 19 -8.23 1.00 9.11
N ASP A 20 -7.05 1.53 9.39
CA ASP A 20 -6.84 2.67 10.27
C ASP A 20 -6.92 3.99 9.47
N PHE A 21 -8.15 4.46 9.27
CA PHE A 21 -8.45 5.68 8.54
C PHE A 21 -8.00 6.97 9.26
N SER A 22 -7.40 6.86 10.45
CA SER A 22 -6.89 8.02 11.19
C SER A 22 -5.47 8.42 10.80
N LEU A 23 -4.78 7.58 10.00
CA LEU A 23 -3.40 7.81 9.57
C LEU A 23 -3.25 9.06 8.70
N PRO A 24 -2.08 9.74 8.75
CA PRO A 24 -1.82 10.94 7.94
C PRO A 24 -1.96 10.73 6.43
N SER A 25 -1.71 9.51 5.93
CA SER A 25 -1.88 9.14 4.52
C SER A 25 -3.34 9.25 4.04
N TYR A 26 -4.31 9.12 4.95
CA TYR A 26 -5.75 9.26 4.67
C TYR A 26 -6.30 10.65 5.01
N LYS A 27 -5.43 11.65 5.23
CA LYS A 27 -5.83 13.02 5.56
C LYS A 27 -5.17 14.05 4.64
N LYS A 28 -5.86 15.16 4.39
CA LYS A 28 -5.34 16.40 3.81
C LYS A 28 -5.56 17.52 4.83
N GLN A 29 -4.48 18.08 5.37
CA GLN A 29 -4.55 19.15 6.38
C GLN A 29 -5.53 18.81 7.52
N ASP A 30 -5.32 17.66 8.15
CA ASP A 30 -6.17 17.05 9.20
C ASP A 30 -7.61 16.68 8.82
N THR A 31 -8.05 16.98 7.61
CA THR A 31 -9.36 16.55 7.09
C THR A 31 -9.23 15.19 6.41
N PRO A 32 -10.05 14.18 6.74
CA PRO A 32 -10.04 12.89 6.04
C PRO A 32 -10.26 13.04 4.53
N LEU A 33 -9.52 12.29 3.71
CA LEU A 33 -9.68 12.26 2.23
C LEU A 33 -11.05 11.72 1.84
N LEU A 34 -11.56 10.75 2.60
CA LEU A 34 -12.89 10.17 2.47
C LEU A 34 -13.59 10.22 3.83
N THR A 35 -14.91 10.38 3.82
CA THR A 35 -15.71 10.13 5.02
C THR A 35 -15.56 8.67 5.45
N ARG A 36 -15.76 8.33 6.73
CA ARG A 36 -15.71 6.93 7.19
C ARG A 36 -16.57 5.99 6.32
N HIS A 37 -17.74 6.49 5.89
CA HIS A 37 -18.64 5.76 5.00
C HIS A 37 -18.05 5.61 3.59
N GLY A 38 -17.50 6.68 3.01
CA GLY A 38 -16.82 6.64 1.72
C GLY A 38 -15.63 5.68 1.72
N THR A 39 -14.85 5.64 2.79
CA THR A 39 -13.72 4.71 2.92
C THR A 39 -14.20 3.26 3.04
N ALA A 40 -15.26 2.99 3.81
CA ALA A 40 -15.84 1.66 3.91
C ALA A 40 -16.42 1.18 2.57
N ALA A 41 -17.07 2.08 1.82
CA ALA A 41 -17.57 1.78 0.48
C ALA A 41 -16.44 1.51 -0.51
N PHE A 42 -15.37 2.31 -0.47
CA PHE A 42 -14.16 2.10 -1.26
C PHE A 42 -13.55 0.72 -1.01
N TRP A 43 -13.33 0.34 0.25
CA TRP A 43 -12.74 -0.96 0.60
C TRP A 43 -13.67 -2.13 0.27
N SER A 44 -14.98 -1.97 0.48
CA SER A 44 -15.97 -2.94 0.01
C SER A 44 -15.83 -3.18 -1.49
N TYR A 45 -15.81 -2.11 -2.29
CA TYR A 45 -15.65 -2.20 -3.73
C TYR A 45 -14.32 -2.84 -4.12
N TYR A 46 -13.22 -2.41 -3.49
CA TYR A 46 -11.87 -2.93 -3.73
C TYR A 46 -11.77 -4.44 -3.43
N MET A 47 -12.32 -4.91 -2.30
CA MET A 47 -12.21 -6.32 -1.92
C MET A 47 -13.21 -7.24 -2.62
N THR A 48 -14.39 -6.74 -2.99
CA THR A 48 -15.47 -7.60 -3.51
C THR A 48 -15.77 -7.39 -4.98
N GLY A 49 -15.19 -6.36 -5.61
CA GLY A 49 -15.49 -5.97 -6.99
C GLY A 49 -16.92 -5.47 -7.18
N THR A 50 -17.72 -5.31 -6.12
CA THR A 50 -19.09 -4.80 -6.20
C THR A 50 -19.36 -3.79 -5.08
N PRO A 51 -20.12 -2.71 -5.33
CA PRO A 51 -20.48 -1.73 -4.31
C PRO A 51 -21.53 -2.26 -3.31
N ASN A 52 -21.93 -3.54 -3.39
CA ASN A 52 -23.18 -4.04 -2.83
C ASN A 52 -23.18 -4.34 -1.32
N MET A 53 -22.03 -4.34 -0.62
CA MET A 53 -22.04 -4.62 0.84
C MET A 53 -22.59 -3.47 1.68
N LEU A 54 -22.66 -2.25 1.14
CA LEU A 54 -23.31 -1.12 1.80
C LEU A 54 -24.48 -0.66 0.93
N ARG A 55 -25.61 -1.38 1.00
CA ARG A 55 -26.88 -0.86 0.49
C ARG A 55 -27.35 0.27 1.42
N ILE A 56 -26.77 1.46 1.25
CA ILE A 56 -27.15 2.66 2.00
C ILE A 56 -28.58 3.01 1.59
N ARG A 57 -29.51 2.86 2.52
CA ARG A 57 -30.89 3.30 2.32
C ARG A 57 -30.90 4.83 2.37
N GLY A 58 -30.93 5.49 1.21
CA GLY A 58 -31.20 6.92 1.08
C GLY A 58 -30.13 7.82 0.44
N SER A 59 -29.00 7.29 -0.07
CA SER A 59 -28.04 8.14 -0.80
C SER A 59 -28.45 8.28 -2.26
N GLN A 60 -29.43 9.14 -2.53
CA GLN A 60 -29.53 9.79 -3.83
C GLN A 60 -28.58 11.00 -3.83
N SER A 61 -27.29 10.76 -4.05
CA SER A 61 -26.36 11.82 -4.45
C SER A 61 -26.08 11.66 -5.93
N SER A 62 -26.32 12.72 -6.70
CA SER A 62 -25.87 12.88 -8.08
C SER A 62 -24.36 13.05 -8.10
N GLU A 63 -23.61 11.99 -7.76
CA GLU A 63 -22.16 12.00 -7.83
C GLU A 63 -21.73 11.94 -9.29
N GLU A 64 -20.89 12.88 -9.69
CA GLU A 64 -20.28 12.90 -11.02
C GLU A 64 -19.48 11.60 -11.20
N THR A 65 -19.78 10.84 -12.25
CA THR A 65 -19.12 9.55 -12.53
C THR A 65 -18.32 9.66 -13.82
N ILE A 66 -17.13 9.05 -13.83
CA ILE A 66 -16.30 8.91 -15.02
C ILE A 66 -16.20 7.41 -15.32
N GLY A 67 -16.76 6.98 -16.45
CA GLY A 67 -16.77 5.55 -16.82
C GLY A 67 -17.54 4.66 -15.83
N GLY A 68 -18.52 5.20 -15.10
CA GLY A 68 -19.27 4.48 -14.07
C GLY A 68 -18.59 4.41 -12.71
N ILE A 69 -17.39 4.98 -12.56
CA ILE A 69 -16.69 5.11 -11.27
C ILE A 69 -17.02 6.48 -10.68
N PRO A 70 -17.51 6.58 -9.43
CA PRO A 70 -17.70 7.86 -8.76
C PRO A 70 -16.41 8.67 -8.75
N LYS A 71 -16.46 9.96 -9.11
CA LYS A 71 -15.29 10.84 -9.20
C LYS A 71 -14.47 10.83 -7.90
N VAL A 72 -15.13 10.79 -6.75
CA VAL A 72 -14.47 10.72 -5.44
C VAL A 72 -13.62 9.45 -5.27
N VAL A 73 -14.05 8.32 -5.84
CA VAL A 73 -13.30 7.07 -5.85
C VAL A 73 -12.12 7.17 -6.81
N LEU A 74 -12.33 7.75 -8.00
CA LEU A 74 -11.25 7.95 -8.97
C LEU A 74 -10.17 8.89 -8.43
N ASP A 75 -10.56 10.01 -7.82
CA ASP A 75 -9.65 10.96 -7.19
C ASP A 75 -8.83 10.24 -6.08
N ALA A 76 -9.46 9.37 -5.28
CA ALA A 76 -8.77 8.61 -4.24
C ALA A 76 -7.80 7.55 -4.82
N LEU A 77 -8.17 6.87 -5.91
CA LEU A 77 -7.32 5.88 -6.58
C LEU A 77 -6.14 6.50 -7.32
N THR A 78 -6.26 7.76 -7.74
CA THR A 78 -5.24 8.47 -8.51
C THR A 78 -4.40 9.44 -7.67
N ASP A 79 -4.76 9.65 -6.39
CA ASP A 79 -3.95 10.45 -5.48
C ASP A 79 -2.61 9.75 -5.21
N TYR A 80 -1.50 10.44 -5.48
CA TYR A 80 -0.15 9.88 -5.32
C TYR A 80 0.16 9.41 -3.90
N ARG A 81 -0.56 9.91 -2.89
CA ARG A 81 -0.39 9.50 -1.48
C ARG A 81 -0.98 8.12 -1.21
N ALA A 82 -1.95 7.69 -2.01
CA ALA A 82 -2.52 6.34 -1.99
C ALA A 82 -1.87 5.44 -3.05
N SER A 83 -1.59 6.00 -4.24
CA SER A 83 -1.03 5.30 -5.39
C SER A 83 0.29 5.98 -5.84
N PRO A 84 1.44 5.67 -5.22
CA PRO A 84 2.72 6.34 -5.51
C PRO A 84 3.16 6.32 -6.98
N LEU A 85 2.68 5.36 -7.76
CA LEU A 85 2.86 5.33 -9.22
C LEU A 85 2.35 6.57 -9.93
N MET A 86 1.34 7.25 -9.36
CA MET A 86 0.72 8.46 -9.90
C MET A 86 1.47 9.75 -9.51
N ALA A 87 2.53 9.67 -8.69
CA ALA A 87 3.33 10.84 -8.35
C ALA A 87 4.00 11.44 -9.60
N ASP A 88 3.93 12.76 -9.78
CA ASP A 88 4.54 13.45 -10.93
C ASP A 88 6.03 13.12 -11.11
N ASN A 89 6.76 12.99 -10.00
CA ASN A 89 8.13 12.51 -9.99
C ASN A 89 8.50 11.86 -8.64
N LEU A 90 9.56 11.05 -8.65
CA LEU A 90 10.07 10.32 -7.47
C LEU A 90 11.49 10.77 -7.06
N LYS A 91 11.93 11.97 -7.49
CA LYS A 91 13.29 12.45 -7.24
C LYS A 91 13.50 12.77 -5.77
N GLY A 92 14.72 12.53 -5.28
CA GLY A 92 15.10 12.84 -3.90
C GLY A 92 14.57 11.85 -2.85
N LEU A 93 13.90 10.77 -3.28
CA LEU A 93 13.56 9.66 -2.37
C LEU A 93 14.82 8.92 -1.91
N PRO A 94 14.80 8.34 -0.70
CA PRO A 94 15.94 7.59 -0.17
C PRO A 94 16.24 6.32 -0.97
N LYS A 95 17.45 5.77 -0.79
CA LYS A 95 17.80 4.41 -1.26
C LYS A 95 16.69 3.46 -0.84
N THR A 96 16.14 2.72 -1.79
CA THR A 96 14.93 1.91 -1.59
C THR A 96 15.25 0.43 -1.76
N LEU A 97 14.83 -0.38 -0.77
CA LEU A 97 14.70 -1.83 -0.93
C LEU A 97 13.28 -2.12 -1.41
N LEU A 98 13.15 -2.84 -2.51
CA LEU A 98 11.87 -3.29 -3.04
C LEU A 98 11.82 -4.80 -3.11
N ILE A 99 10.77 -5.40 -2.55
CA ILE A 99 10.55 -6.85 -2.55
C ILE A 99 9.25 -7.12 -3.28
N THR A 100 9.30 -7.98 -4.29
CA THR A 100 8.13 -8.51 -5.00
C THR A 100 8.01 -10.02 -4.80
N CYS A 101 6.82 -10.55 -5.04
CA CYS A 101 6.53 -11.97 -5.00
C CYS A 101 6.10 -12.44 -6.39
N GLU A 102 6.55 -13.62 -6.82
CA GLU A 102 6.27 -14.11 -8.17
C GLU A 102 4.78 -14.32 -8.43
N PHE A 103 4.07 -14.85 -7.42
CA PHE A 103 2.65 -15.19 -7.47
C PHE A 103 1.80 -14.12 -6.78
N ASP A 104 2.03 -12.85 -7.13
CA ASP A 104 1.34 -11.70 -6.56
C ASP A 104 0.82 -10.79 -7.68
N VAL A 105 -0.46 -10.41 -7.58
CA VAL A 105 -1.10 -9.49 -8.53
C VAL A 105 -0.49 -8.10 -8.51
N LEU A 106 0.19 -7.72 -7.41
CA LEU A 106 0.87 -6.44 -7.27
C LEU A 106 2.31 -6.46 -7.83
N LYS A 107 2.80 -7.60 -8.33
CA LYS A 107 4.17 -7.73 -8.84
C LYS A 107 4.47 -6.69 -9.92
N ASP A 108 3.58 -6.58 -10.90
CA ASP A 108 3.78 -5.71 -12.06
C ASP A 108 3.77 -4.23 -11.66
N ASP A 109 2.90 -3.83 -10.73
CA ASP A 109 2.90 -2.48 -10.13
C ASP A 109 4.22 -2.19 -9.40
N GLY A 110 4.75 -3.17 -8.67
CA GLY A 110 6.07 -3.09 -8.03
C GLY A 110 7.19 -2.89 -9.05
N LEU A 111 7.20 -3.67 -10.14
CA LEU A 111 8.19 -3.55 -11.21
C LEU A 111 8.10 -2.19 -11.92
N LEU A 112 6.89 -1.67 -12.13
CA LEU A 112 6.70 -0.33 -12.69
C LEU A 112 7.22 0.75 -11.72
N TYR A 113 6.97 0.61 -10.42
CA TYR A 113 7.45 1.54 -9.42
C TYR A 113 8.99 1.54 -9.34
N LYS A 114 9.61 0.37 -9.42
CA LYS A 114 11.07 0.21 -9.57
C LYS A 114 11.60 0.98 -10.77
N SER A 115 10.98 0.83 -11.94
CA SER A 115 11.38 1.52 -13.17
C SER A 115 11.37 3.04 -12.95
N ARG A 116 10.28 3.58 -12.39
CA ARG A 116 10.16 5.02 -12.11
C ARG A 116 11.17 5.52 -11.08
N LEU A 117 11.51 4.72 -10.07
CA LEU A 117 12.54 5.07 -9.08
C LEU A 117 13.91 5.17 -9.74
N LEU A 118 14.26 4.21 -10.61
CA LEU A 118 15.52 4.21 -11.35
C LEU A 118 15.60 5.40 -12.32
N ASP A 119 14.51 5.71 -13.04
CA ASP A 119 14.41 6.89 -13.92
C ASP A 119 14.57 8.20 -13.14
N ALA A 120 14.14 8.22 -11.87
CA ALA A 120 14.33 9.34 -10.95
C ALA A 120 15.71 9.37 -10.28
N ALA A 121 16.65 8.52 -10.72
CA ALA A 121 18.00 8.35 -10.16
C ALA A 121 18.03 7.92 -8.68
N VAL A 122 16.98 7.26 -8.20
CA VAL A 122 16.95 6.65 -6.86
C VAL A 122 17.67 5.30 -6.92
N LYS A 123 18.57 5.04 -5.96
CA LYS A 123 19.24 3.75 -5.83
C LYS A 123 18.25 2.70 -5.32
N VAL A 124 18.01 1.65 -6.11
CA VAL A 124 17.07 0.57 -5.77
C VAL A 124 17.78 -0.77 -5.67
N THR A 125 17.58 -1.47 -4.55
CA THR A 125 17.88 -2.91 -4.42
C THR A 125 16.57 -3.67 -4.55
N HIS A 126 16.51 -4.67 -5.43
CA HIS A 126 15.25 -5.38 -5.74
C HIS A 126 15.41 -6.90 -5.65
N PHE A 127 14.54 -7.55 -4.89
CA PHE A 127 14.43 -9.00 -4.82
C PHE A 127 13.03 -9.47 -5.22
N ASN A 128 12.95 -10.54 -6.01
CA ASN A 128 11.71 -11.20 -6.35
C ASN A 128 11.76 -12.64 -5.84
N TYR A 129 10.86 -13.00 -4.93
CA TYR A 129 10.83 -14.34 -4.33
C TYR A 129 9.72 -15.20 -4.95
N MET A 130 9.96 -16.50 -5.07
CA MET A 130 9.02 -17.48 -5.61
C MET A 130 7.92 -17.83 -4.61
N THR A 131 7.10 -16.83 -4.24
CA THR A 131 6.12 -16.93 -3.16
C THR A 131 4.88 -16.08 -3.46
N TYR A 132 3.95 -16.01 -2.51
CA TYR A 132 2.67 -15.32 -2.61
C TYR A 132 2.63 -14.00 -1.83
N HIS A 133 1.61 -13.19 -2.10
CA HIS A 133 1.39 -11.90 -1.44
C HIS A 133 1.39 -12.03 0.10
N ALA A 134 2.05 -11.08 0.78
CA ALA A 134 2.11 -11.02 2.25
C ALA A 134 2.82 -12.20 2.96
N PHE A 135 3.67 -12.97 2.27
CA PHE A 135 4.40 -14.09 2.89
C PHE A 135 5.22 -13.70 4.15
N LEU A 136 5.79 -12.48 4.19
CA LEU A 136 6.54 -11.98 5.35
C LEU A 136 5.67 -11.74 6.60
N THR A 137 4.35 -11.61 6.44
CA THR A 137 3.44 -11.33 7.57
C THR A 137 2.63 -12.57 7.95
N VAL A 138 2.20 -13.36 6.97
CA VAL A 138 1.38 -14.56 7.20
C VAL A 138 2.20 -15.69 7.85
N GLN A 139 3.50 -15.75 7.55
CA GLN A 139 4.39 -16.81 8.04
C GLN A 139 5.11 -16.49 9.34
N SER A 140 4.68 -15.46 10.09
CA SER A 140 5.34 -15.04 11.33
C SER A 140 5.21 -16.03 12.50
N SER A 141 4.52 -17.17 12.30
CA SER A 141 4.37 -18.24 13.29
C SER A 141 5.24 -19.44 12.91
N SER A 142 5.91 -20.03 13.90
CA SER A 142 6.90 -21.10 13.70
C SER A 142 6.38 -22.39 13.05
N LEU A 143 5.08 -22.50 12.79
CA LEU A 143 4.46 -23.69 12.21
C LEU A 143 4.50 -23.69 10.67
N PHE A 144 4.68 -22.54 10.02
CA PHE A 144 4.67 -22.42 8.57
C PHE A 144 5.72 -21.40 8.11
N VAL A 145 6.99 -21.81 8.10
CA VAL A 145 8.11 -20.98 7.63
C VAL A 145 8.70 -21.61 6.37
N THR A 146 8.67 -20.88 5.26
CA THR A 146 9.30 -21.30 4.01
C THR A 146 10.74 -20.78 3.90
N GLU A 147 11.52 -21.33 2.97
CA GLU A 147 12.89 -20.87 2.75
C GLU A 147 12.93 -19.44 2.21
N GLU A 148 11.95 -19.06 1.38
CA GLU A 148 11.80 -17.71 0.85
C GLU A 148 11.60 -16.69 1.98
N PHE A 149 10.83 -17.03 3.02
CA PHE A 149 10.68 -16.19 4.21
C PHE A 149 12.04 -15.96 4.89
N ASN A 150 12.76 -17.05 5.18
CA ASN A 150 14.05 -16.96 5.86
C ASN A 150 15.06 -16.16 5.04
N GLN A 151 15.09 -16.36 3.72
CA GLN A 151 15.98 -15.64 2.82
C GLN A 151 15.62 -14.15 2.75
N ALA A 152 14.33 -13.81 2.62
CA ALA A 152 13.89 -12.43 2.59
C ALA A 152 14.23 -11.67 3.87
N VAL A 153 14.09 -12.30 5.05
CA VAL A 153 14.50 -11.69 6.32
C VAL A 153 16.00 -11.41 6.35
N ARG A 154 16.84 -12.34 5.88
CA ARG A 154 18.30 -12.13 5.79
C ARG A 154 18.65 -10.97 4.86
N ASP A 155 18.06 -10.95 3.67
CA ASP A 155 18.32 -9.91 2.67
C ASP A 155 17.88 -8.52 3.15
N ILE A 156 16.77 -8.43 3.90
CA ILE A 156 16.33 -7.19 4.55
C ILE A 156 17.37 -6.73 5.58
N VAL A 157 17.81 -7.63 6.46
CA VAL A 157 18.79 -7.31 7.51
C VAL A 157 20.10 -6.84 6.90
N ASP A 158 20.58 -7.51 5.85
CA ASP A 158 21.84 -7.16 5.20
C ASP A 158 21.73 -5.82 4.46
N TYR A 159 20.61 -5.55 3.78
CA TYR A 159 20.34 -4.23 3.21
C TYR A 159 20.37 -3.11 4.27
N LEU A 160 19.77 -3.35 5.45
CA LEU A 160 19.72 -2.36 6.53
C LEU A 160 21.10 -2.10 7.14
N LYS A 161 22.00 -3.09 7.18
CA LYS A 161 23.39 -2.90 7.64
C LYS A 161 24.20 -2.03 6.69
N GLU A 162 23.79 -1.90 5.44
CA GLU A 162 24.44 -1.06 4.42
C GLU A 162 23.89 0.38 4.36
N LEU A 163 22.90 0.74 5.19
CA LEU A 163 22.37 2.11 5.29
C LEU A 163 23.27 2.99 6.17
#